data_AF-A0A6P8JVS7-F1
#
_entry.id   AF-A0A6P8JVS7-F1
#
_cell.length_a   1.000
_cell.length_b   1.000
_cell.length_c   1.000
_cell.angle_alpha   90.00
_cell.angle_beta   90.00
_cell.angle_gamma   90.00
#
_symmetry.space_group_name_H-M   'P 1'
#
loop_
_entity.id
_entity.type
_entity.pdbx_description
1 polymer ?
#
loop_
_entity_poly.entity_id
_entity_poly.type
_entity_poly.pdbx_seq_one_letter_code
_entity_poly.pdbx_strand_id
1 'polypeptide(L)'
;METLVIRVGLLWITLDMAKTSLCLVPILCQFLGLHAALLDSLLNQSTIYYLKPSADVSLETVDQLSSAESVKLIVHGYLGSRTHGSIMPLRNAYTAQGYENVLVADWGPVANLDYPSSRLAVKKVARILAKLLEEFLQRHGISLEGVHVIGHSLGAHIAGRIGRYFNGSLGRVTGLDPALPLFSSRSDDSLHSNAAQFVDVIHTDYPLFGDIRPRGTVDFYPNFGLAPQPGCENVDVVAANSCSHNRAVMFYAESIGMPENFPAISCSLTAIKSRRVEDCLREKSKTNTNPSEYQTVFMGEHVNHSATLYYYLKTNGAPPYGQGRNSHF
;
A
#
# COMPACT_ATOMS: atom_id res chain seq x y z
N MET A 1 -26.41 -27.02 16.14
CA MET A 1 -26.42 -27.27 14.68
C MET A 1 -27.46 -26.32 14.13
N GLU A 2 -27.01 -25.25 13.47
CA GLU A 2 -27.91 -24.24 12.91
C GLU A 2 -28.09 -24.54 11.42
N THR A 3 -29.31 -24.89 11.03
CA THR A 3 -29.68 -25.12 9.63
C THR A 3 -30.23 -23.81 9.07
N LEU A 4 -29.66 -23.33 7.97
CA LEU A 4 -30.18 -22.15 7.27
C LEU A 4 -31.16 -22.60 6.18
N VAL A 5 -32.41 -22.20 6.31
CA VAL A 5 -33.46 -22.51 5.32
C VAL A 5 -33.76 -21.24 4.53
N ILE A 6 -33.51 -21.27 3.23
CA ILE A 6 -33.76 -20.14 2.33
C ILE A 6 -34.82 -20.55 1.31
N ARG A 7 -35.81 -19.68 1.13
CA ARG A 7 -36.88 -19.86 0.15
C ARG A 7 -36.57 -19.07 -1.10
N VAL A 8 -36.50 -19.75 -2.24
CA VAL A 8 -36.41 -19.12 -3.57
C VAL A 8 -37.57 -19.63 -4.41
N GLY A 9 -38.58 -18.78 -4.58
CA GLY A 9 -39.82 -19.14 -5.27
C GLY A 9 -40.63 -20.24 -4.55
N LEU A 10 -40.99 -21.30 -5.28
CA LEU A 10 -41.80 -22.42 -4.79
C LEU A 10 -40.97 -23.59 -4.21
N LEU A 11 -39.64 -23.49 -4.21
CA LEU A 11 -38.76 -24.54 -3.69
C LEU A 11 -38.13 -24.13 -2.35
N TRP A 12 -38.01 -25.10 -1.45
CA TRP A 12 -37.32 -24.96 -0.17
C TRP A 12 -35.95 -25.64 -0.25
N ILE A 13 -34.89 -24.92 0.11
CA ILE A 13 -33.52 -25.46 0.13
C ILE A 13 -33.01 -25.42 1.57
N THR A 14 -32.64 -26.59 2.09
CA THR A 14 -32.00 -26.77 3.39
C THR A 14 -30.51 -27.00 3.21
N LEU A 15 -29.67 -26.15 3.79
CA LEU A 15 -28.21 -26.31 3.77
C LEU A 15 -27.72 -26.72 5.16
N ASP A 16 -26.97 -27.82 5.20
CA ASP A 16 -26.32 -28.32 6.42
C ASP A 16 -24.81 -28.01 6.34
N MET A 17 -24.28 -27.34 7.37
CA MET A 17 -22.89 -26.89 7.40
C MET A 17 -22.02 -27.87 8.19
N ALA A 18 -21.62 -28.96 7.54
CA ALA A 18 -20.57 -29.84 8.04
C ALA A 18 -19.58 -30.23 6.93
N LYS A 19 -18.29 -30.06 7.28
CA LYS A 19 -17.03 -30.39 6.58
C LYS A 19 -17.08 -31.25 5.30
N THR A 20 -16.28 -30.81 4.33
CA THR A 20 -15.72 -31.53 3.17
C THR A 20 -16.68 -31.98 2.05
N SER A 21 -16.63 -31.19 0.97
CA SER A 21 -16.79 -31.53 -0.45
C SER A 21 -17.70 -32.71 -0.84
N LEU A 22 -18.95 -32.40 -1.19
CA LEU A 22 -19.63 -33.05 -2.31
C LEU A 22 -20.32 -31.99 -3.18
N CYS A 23 -19.72 -31.76 -4.34
CA CYS A 23 -20.18 -30.82 -5.36
C CYS A 23 -21.23 -31.54 -6.24
N LEU A 24 -22.52 -31.28 -6.01
CA LEU A 24 -23.64 -32.03 -6.59
C LEU A 24 -23.93 -31.74 -8.09
N VAL A 25 -23.13 -30.89 -8.76
CA VAL A 25 -23.33 -30.56 -10.17
C VAL A 25 -21.99 -30.61 -10.93
N PRO A 26 -21.75 -31.64 -11.78
CA PRO A 26 -20.48 -31.84 -12.48
C PRO A 26 -20.04 -30.65 -13.35
N ILE A 27 -21.00 -29.99 -14.02
CA ILE A 27 -20.75 -28.83 -14.89
C ILE A 27 -20.25 -27.65 -14.05
N LEU A 28 -20.92 -27.34 -12.93
CA LEU A 28 -20.53 -26.25 -12.05
C LEU A 28 -19.12 -26.46 -11.47
N CYS A 29 -18.79 -27.72 -11.15
CA CYS A 29 -17.47 -28.08 -10.63
C CYS A 29 -16.36 -28.03 -11.69
N GLN A 30 -16.67 -28.34 -12.96
CA GLN A 30 -15.73 -28.11 -14.07
C GLN A 30 -15.48 -26.62 -14.31
N PHE A 31 -16.52 -25.77 -14.25
CA PHE A 31 -16.37 -24.32 -14.37
C PHE A 31 -15.57 -23.71 -13.20
N LEU A 32 -15.84 -24.13 -11.96
CA LEU A 32 -15.09 -23.73 -10.77
C LEU A 32 -13.63 -24.20 -10.82
N GLY A 33 -13.40 -25.45 -11.25
CA GLY A 33 -12.06 -26.01 -11.41
C GLY A 33 -11.26 -25.31 -12.51
N LEU A 34 -11.88 -24.99 -13.65
CA LEU A 34 -11.25 -24.26 -14.75
C LEU A 34 -10.92 -22.81 -14.34
N HIS A 35 -11.81 -22.13 -13.62
CA HIS A 35 -11.54 -20.80 -13.07
C HIS A 35 -10.39 -20.81 -12.05
N ALA A 36 -10.35 -21.82 -11.17
CA ALA A 36 -9.25 -21.98 -10.21
C ALA A 36 -7.91 -22.25 -10.92
N ALA A 37 -7.90 -23.14 -11.91
CA ALA A 37 -6.70 -23.44 -12.70
C ALA A 37 -6.21 -22.21 -13.51
N LEU A 38 -7.13 -21.43 -14.08
CA LEU A 38 -6.80 -20.18 -14.76
C LEU A 38 -6.20 -19.16 -13.80
N LEU A 39 -6.79 -18.98 -12.61
CA LEU A 39 -6.27 -18.07 -11.59
C LEU A 39 -4.88 -18.51 -11.10
N ASP A 40 -4.65 -19.80 -10.85
CA ASP A 40 -3.34 -20.31 -10.43
C ASP A 40 -2.29 -20.15 -11.54
N SER A 41 -2.68 -20.29 -12.82
CA SER A 41 -1.81 -19.98 -13.97
C SER A 41 -1.42 -18.50 -14.04
N LEU A 42 -2.38 -17.58 -13.81
CA LEU A 42 -2.10 -16.14 -13.77
C LEU A 42 -1.24 -15.75 -12.56
N LEU A 43 -1.50 -16.36 -11.40
CA LEU A 43 -0.72 -16.16 -10.18
C LEU A 43 0.75 -16.51 -10.37
N ASN A 44 1.04 -17.61 -11.05
CA ASN A 44 2.42 -18.06 -11.31
C ASN A 44 3.21 -17.14 -12.25
N GLN A 45 2.55 -16.17 -12.89
CA GLN A 45 3.23 -15.13 -13.66
C GLN A 45 3.65 -13.93 -12.80
N SER A 46 3.26 -13.90 -11.52
CA SER A 46 3.68 -12.84 -10.60
C SER A 46 5.18 -12.97 -10.32
N THR A 47 5.93 -11.92 -10.59
CA THR A 47 7.39 -11.94 -10.49
C THR A 47 7.94 -10.60 -9.97
N ILE A 48 9.26 -10.52 -9.80
CA ILE A 48 9.98 -9.32 -9.40
C ILE A 48 11.06 -9.04 -10.44
N TYR A 49 11.24 -7.77 -10.78
CA TYR A 49 12.30 -7.29 -11.65
C TYR A 49 13.25 -6.38 -10.89
N TYR A 50 14.51 -6.39 -11.28
CA TYR A 50 15.51 -5.42 -10.85
C TYR A 50 15.49 -4.21 -11.79
N LEU A 51 15.33 -3.01 -11.24
CA LEU A 51 15.30 -1.77 -12.00
C LEU A 51 16.70 -1.41 -12.50
N LYS A 52 16.85 -1.24 -13.82
CA LYS A 52 18.07 -0.69 -14.44
C LYS A 52 17.71 0.51 -15.33
N PRO A 53 18.64 1.44 -15.57
CA PRO A 53 18.39 2.61 -16.41
C PRO A 53 17.94 2.30 -17.84
N SER A 54 18.41 1.19 -18.42
CA SER A 54 18.08 0.79 -19.80
C SER A 54 16.79 -0.03 -19.86
N ALA A 55 16.71 -1.12 -19.10
CA ALA A 55 15.55 -1.99 -19.04
C ALA A 55 15.56 -2.82 -17.76
N ASP A 56 14.38 -3.03 -17.18
CA ASP A 56 14.19 -3.96 -16.06
C ASP A 56 14.70 -5.36 -16.42
N VAL A 57 15.49 -5.96 -15.54
CA VAL A 57 16.01 -7.32 -15.71
C VAL A 57 15.38 -8.29 -14.73
N SER A 58 15.31 -9.56 -15.11
CA SER A 58 14.72 -10.59 -14.25
C SER A 58 15.57 -10.81 -12.99
N LEU A 59 14.93 -10.98 -11.84
CA LEU A 59 15.61 -11.03 -10.54
C LEU A 59 16.62 -12.18 -10.42
N GLU A 60 16.37 -13.29 -11.12
CA GLU A 60 17.24 -14.45 -11.19
C GLU A 60 18.53 -14.22 -11.99
N THR A 61 18.57 -13.19 -12.85
CA THR A 61 19.74 -12.87 -13.68
C THR A 61 20.72 -11.91 -12.99
N VAL A 62 20.39 -11.45 -11.78
CA VAL A 62 21.23 -10.53 -11.01
C VAL A 62 22.19 -11.35 -10.15
N ASP A 63 23.43 -11.51 -10.63
CA ASP A 63 24.46 -12.31 -9.93
C ASP A 63 25.19 -11.52 -8.84
N GLN A 64 25.34 -10.21 -9.02
CA GLN A 64 26.11 -9.34 -8.12
C GLN A 64 25.39 -8.02 -7.87
N LEU A 65 25.50 -7.52 -6.64
CA LEU A 65 25.07 -6.18 -6.24
C LEU A 65 26.30 -5.32 -5.95
N SER A 66 26.23 -4.05 -6.29
CA SER A 66 27.23 -3.05 -5.93
C SER A 66 27.31 -2.81 -4.42
N SER A 67 26.16 -2.90 -3.74
CA SER A 67 26.03 -2.84 -2.29
C SER A 67 24.93 -3.80 -1.82
N ALA A 68 25.10 -4.39 -0.64
CA ALA A 68 24.10 -5.26 0.01
C ALA A 68 23.43 -4.58 1.22
N GLU A 69 23.56 -3.26 1.36
CA GLU A 69 23.08 -2.54 2.55
C GLU A 69 21.56 -2.37 2.60
N SER A 70 20.93 -2.04 1.47
CA SER A 70 19.49 -1.85 1.41
C SER A 70 18.87 -2.28 0.09
N VAL A 71 17.62 -2.72 0.15
CA VAL A 71 16.80 -3.09 -1.02
C VAL A 71 15.42 -2.50 -0.87
N LYS A 72 14.91 -1.92 -1.96
CA LYS A 72 13.56 -1.38 -2.04
C LYS A 72 12.72 -2.20 -2.99
N LEU A 73 11.54 -2.64 -2.58
CA LEU A 73 10.58 -3.33 -3.45
C LEU A 73 9.32 -2.48 -3.64
N ILE A 74 9.08 -2.04 -4.88
CA ILE A 74 7.87 -1.30 -5.27
C ILE A 74 6.80 -2.30 -5.73
N VAL A 75 5.58 -2.16 -5.22
CA VAL A 75 4.43 -3.02 -5.55
C VAL A 75 3.27 -2.17 -6.06
N HIS A 76 2.89 -2.37 -7.33
CA HIS A 76 1.77 -1.65 -7.95
C HIS A 76 0.39 -2.13 -7.46
N GLY A 77 -0.64 -1.36 -7.79
CA GLY A 77 -2.04 -1.62 -7.42
C GLY A 77 -2.88 -2.33 -8.49
N TYR A 78 -4.21 -2.23 -8.33
CA TYR A 78 -5.23 -2.72 -9.26
C TYR A 78 -5.09 -2.08 -10.65
N LEU A 79 -5.38 -2.84 -11.72
CA LEU A 79 -5.16 -2.46 -13.12
C LEU A 79 -3.72 -2.03 -13.45
N GLY A 80 -2.77 -2.37 -12.58
CA GLY A 80 -1.37 -1.99 -12.71
C GLY A 80 -0.51 -3.04 -13.41
N SER A 81 0.75 -2.67 -13.59
CA SER A 81 1.87 -3.51 -14.02
C SER A 81 3.16 -2.85 -13.51
N ARG A 82 4.31 -3.51 -13.68
CA ARG A 82 5.61 -2.92 -13.28
C ARG A 82 5.96 -1.61 -13.99
N THR A 83 5.33 -1.31 -15.12
CA THR A 83 5.54 -0.09 -15.93
C THR A 83 4.36 0.88 -15.88
N HIS A 84 3.36 0.61 -15.02
CA HIS A 84 2.15 1.42 -14.96
C HIS A 84 2.43 2.82 -14.40
N GLY A 85 1.77 3.83 -14.98
CA GLY A 85 1.98 5.24 -14.67
C GLY A 85 1.80 5.60 -13.19
N SER A 86 1.01 4.83 -12.44
CA SER A 86 0.82 5.06 -11.00
C SER A 86 2.07 4.81 -10.15
N ILE A 87 3.03 4.00 -10.59
CA ILE A 87 4.28 3.74 -9.84
C ILE A 87 5.53 4.33 -10.53
N MET A 88 5.38 4.87 -11.74
CA MET A 88 6.48 5.55 -12.45
C MET A 88 7.12 6.70 -11.64
N PRO A 89 6.38 7.53 -10.88
CA PRO A 89 6.98 8.55 -10.03
C PRO A 89 8.01 7.99 -9.04
N LEU A 90 7.69 6.85 -8.39
CA LEU A 90 8.62 6.20 -7.45
C LEU A 90 9.87 5.69 -8.16
N ARG A 91 9.68 4.98 -9.28
CA ARG A 91 10.78 4.44 -10.10
C ARG A 91 11.74 5.55 -10.51
N ASN A 92 11.19 6.65 -11.04
CA ASN A 92 11.95 7.79 -11.51
C ASN A 92 12.67 8.51 -10.36
N ALA A 93 11.99 8.72 -9.23
CA ALA A 93 12.56 9.42 -8.08
C ALA A 93 13.72 8.63 -7.46
N TYR A 94 13.58 7.31 -7.24
CA TYR A 94 14.68 6.50 -6.72
C TYR A 94 15.86 6.45 -7.69
N THR A 95 15.60 6.29 -8.98
CA THR A 95 16.66 6.30 -10.01
C THR A 95 17.39 7.65 -10.02
N ALA A 96 16.65 8.75 -9.98
CA ALA A 96 17.21 10.10 -10.00
C ALA A 96 18.04 10.43 -8.74
N GLN A 97 17.70 9.82 -7.60
CA GLN A 97 18.47 9.96 -6.36
C GLN A 97 19.60 8.92 -6.22
N GLY A 98 19.85 8.09 -7.25
CA GLY A 98 20.97 7.16 -7.28
C GLY A 98 20.80 5.91 -6.42
N TYR A 99 19.57 5.52 -6.08
CA TYR A 99 19.33 4.25 -5.39
C TYR A 99 19.60 3.08 -6.32
N GLU A 100 20.54 2.22 -5.93
CA GLU A 100 21.03 1.15 -6.80
C GLU A 100 20.13 -0.09 -6.77
N ASN A 101 19.64 -0.47 -5.58
CA ASN A 101 18.90 -1.72 -5.36
C ASN A 101 17.38 -1.49 -5.30
N VAL A 102 16.80 -1.11 -6.43
CA VAL A 102 15.35 -0.93 -6.56
C VAL A 102 14.77 -2.10 -7.33
N LEU A 103 13.82 -2.78 -6.72
CA LEU A 103 13.06 -3.89 -7.27
C LEU A 103 11.63 -3.43 -7.55
N VAL A 104 11.00 -4.01 -8.56
CA VAL A 104 9.61 -3.75 -8.92
C VAL A 104 8.87 -5.07 -9.10
N ALA A 105 7.85 -5.31 -8.29
CA ALA A 105 6.96 -6.44 -8.45
C ALA A 105 6.04 -6.24 -9.66
N ASP A 106 5.83 -7.30 -10.43
CA ASP A 106 4.82 -7.37 -11.46
C ASP A 106 3.83 -8.50 -11.14
N TRP A 107 2.58 -8.14 -10.91
CA TRP A 107 1.46 -9.08 -10.76
C TRP A 107 0.31 -8.69 -11.71
N GLY A 108 0.65 -8.00 -12.80
CA GLY A 108 -0.29 -7.46 -13.80
C GLY A 108 -1.36 -8.45 -14.26
N PRO A 109 -1.04 -9.71 -14.63
CA PRO A 109 -2.06 -10.67 -15.07
C PRO A 109 -3.20 -10.88 -14.08
N VAL A 110 -2.91 -10.82 -12.77
CA VAL A 110 -3.91 -10.95 -11.70
C VAL A 110 -4.49 -9.59 -11.31
N ALA A 111 -3.70 -8.53 -11.36
CA ALA A 111 -4.14 -7.16 -11.06
C ALA A 111 -5.17 -6.61 -12.05
N ASN A 112 -5.24 -7.17 -13.25
CA ASN A 112 -6.14 -6.76 -14.34
C ASN A 112 -7.40 -7.62 -14.47
N LEU A 113 -7.67 -8.50 -13.51
CA LEU A 113 -8.97 -9.18 -13.40
C LEU A 113 -10.06 -8.20 -12.89
N ASP A 114 -11.28 -8.68 -12.69
CA ASP A 114 -12.27 -7.90 -11.95
C ASP A 114 -11.78 -7.64 -10.50
N TYR A 115 -12.19 -6.49 -9.93
CA TYR A 115 -11.68 -6.06 -8.63
C TYR A 115 -11.85 -7.12 -7.53
N PRO A 116 -13.03 -7.76 -7.34
CA PRO A 116 -13.17 -8.86 -6.39
C PRO A 116 -12.15 -10.00 -6.59
N SER A 117 -11.92 -10.44 -7.81
CA SER A 117 -10.93 -11.49 -8.11
C SER A 117 -9.50 -11.05 -7.77
N SER A 118 -9.07 -9.86 -8.22
CA SER A 118 -7.74 -9.31 -7.89
C SER A 118 -7.56 -9.13 -6.38
N ARG A 119 -8.61 -8.63 -5.71
CA ARG A 119 -8.67 -8.45 -4.26
C ARG A 119 -8.50 -9.76 -3.50
N LEU A 120 -9.19 -10.83 -3.91
CA LEU A 120 -9.09 -12.15 -3.27
C LEU A 120 -7.70 -12.78 -3.48
N ALA A 121 -7.03 -12.43 -4.58
CA ALA A 121 -5.72 -12.95 -4.90
C ALA A 121 -4.55 -12.31 -4.11
N VAL A 122 -4.75 -11.15 -3.46
CA VAL A 122 -3.72 -10.38 -2.73
C VAL A 122 -2.84 -11.27 -1.84
N LYS A 123 -3.44 -12.16 -1.03
CA LYS A 123 -2.69 -13.03 -0.11
C LYS A 123 -1.83 -14.06 -0.84
N LYS A 124 -2.31 -14.59 -1.97
CA LYS A 124 -1.57 -15.56 -2.80
C LYS A 124 -0.42 -14.87 -3.55
N VAL A 125 -0.70 -13.72 -4.19
CA VAL A 125 0.32 -12.89 -4.87
C VAL A 125 1.45 -12.54 -3.91
N ALA A 126 1.12 -12.04 -2.72
CA ALA A 126 2.11 -11.67 -1.72
C ALA A 126 3.00 -12.84 -1.29
N ARG A 127 2.46 -14.06 -1.19
CA ARG A 127 3.25 -15.25 -0.86
C ARG A 127 4.27 -15.59 -1.96
N ILE A 128 3.87 -15.47 -3.23
CA ILE A 128 4.75 -15.70 -4.38
C ILE A 128 5.88 -14.67 -4.38
N LEU A 129 5.54 -13.39 -4.31
CA LEU A 129 6.52 -12.30 -4.29
C LEU A 129 7.46 -12.37 -3.07
N ALA A 130 6.94 -12.71 -1.88
CA ALA A 130 7.76 -12.85 -0.68
C ALA A 130 8.79 -13.98 -0.80
N LYS A 131 8.42 -15.10 -1.44
CA LYS A 131 9.36 -16.21 -1.70
C LYS A 131 10.47 -15.80 -2.66
N LEU A 132 10.13 -15.12 -3.76
CA LEU A 132 11.12 -14.60 -4.71
C LEU A 132 12.06 -13.59 -4.04
N LEU A 133 11.51 -12.72 -3.20
CA LEU A 133 12.29 -11.76 -2.42
C LEU A 133 13.21 -12.50 -1.43
N GLU A 134 12.71 -13.48 -0.68
CA GLU A 134 13.50 -14.28 0.26
C GLU A 134 14.70 -14.95 -0.41
N GLU A 135 14.49 -15.60 -1.55
CA GLU A 135 15.55 -16.25 -2.33
C GLU A 135 16.62 -15.24 -2.78
N PHE A 136 16.22 -14.04 -3.21
CA PHE A 136 17.13 -12.97 -3.59
C PHE A 136 17.92 -12.43 -2.40
N LEU A 137 17.25 -12.13 -1.28
CA LEU A 137 17.90 -11.63 -0.07
C LEU A 137 18.94 -12.62 0.47
N GLN A 138 18.61 -13.92 0.49
CA GLN A 138 19.52 -14.98 0.91
C GLN A 138 20.72 -15.10 -0.03
N ARG A 139 20.51 -15.05 -1.35
CA ARG A 139 21.57 -15.14 -2.36
C ARG A 139 22.61 -14.03 -2.21
N HIS A 140 22.18 -12.82 -1.87
CA HIS A 140 23.05 -11.65 -1.76
C HIS A 140 23.42 -11.25 -0.33
N GLY A 141 23.00 -12.03 0.69
CA GLY A 141 23.35 -11.77 2.08
C GLY A 141 22.77 -10.47 2.64
N ILE A 142 21.60 -10.04 2.16
CA ILE A 142 20.96 -8.80 2.59
C ILE A 142 20.21 -9.02 3.91
N SER A 143 20.47 -8.19 4.92
CA SER A 143 19.73 -8.21 6.18
C SER A 143 18.29 -7.76 5.99
N LEU A 144 17.34 -8.38 6.71
CA LEU A 144 15.92 -7.99 6.68
C LEU A 144 15.70 -6.54 7.12
N GLU A 145 16.55 -6.00 8.00
CA GLU A 145 16.51 -4.61 8.45
C GLU A 145 16.79 -3.61 7.31
N GLY A 146 17.55 -4.03 6.29
CA GLY A 146 17.82 -3.23 5.09
C GLY A 146 16.70 -3.27 4.04
N VAL A 147 15.61 -3.98 4.29
CA VAL A 147 14.54 -4.19 3.30
C VAL A 147 13.37 -3.24 3.54
N HIS A 148 12.98 -2.55 2.47
CA HIS A 148 11.85 -1.63 2.45
C HIS A 148 10.86 -1.99 1.34
N VAL A 149 9.63 -2.34 1.70
CA VAL A 149 8.58 -2.65 0.72
C VAL A 149 7.58 -1.50 0.65
N ILE A 150 7.41 -0.91 -0.53
CA ILE A 150 6.48 0.19 -0.79
C ILE A 150 5.34 -0.32 -1.68
N GLY A 151 4.11 -0.20 -1.23
CA GLY A 151 2.95 -0.67 -1.99
C GLY A 151 1.89 0.41 -2.18
N HIS A 152 1.35 0.54 -3.40
CA HIS A 152 0.24 1.45 -3.71
C HIS A 152 -1.09 0.70 -3.85
N SER A 153 -2.18 1.22 -3.29
CA SER A 153 -3.53 0.64 -3.45
C SER A 153 -3.61 -0.82 -2.95
N LEU A 154 -4.05 -1.78 -3.76
CA LEU A 154 -3.94 -3.22 -3.46
C LEU A 154 -2.49 -3.67 -3.17
N GLY A 155 -1.52 -3.01 -3.80
CA GLY A 155 -0.09 -3.21 -3.55
C GLY A 155 0.32 -2.92 -2.11
N ALA A 156 -0.34 -1.99 -1.41
CA ALA A 156 -0.06 -1.71 0.00
C ALA A 156 -0.39 -2.94 0.89
N HIS A 157 -1.47 -3.65 0.58
CA HIS A 157 -1.85 -4.87 1.27
C HIS A 157 -0.95 -6.05 0.91
N ILE A 158 -0.53 -6.14 -0.36
CA ILE A 158 0.50 -7.08 -0.79
C ILE A 158 1.81 -6.84 -0.03
N ALA A 159 2.26 -5.58 0.08
CA ALA A 159 3.44 -5.19 0.85
C ALA A 159 3.31 -5.60 2.33
N GLY A 160 2.16 -5.33 2.95
CA GLY A 160 1.87 -5.78 4.31
C GLY A 160 1.87 -7.30 4.50
N ARG A 161 1.49 -8.06 3.47
CA ARG A 161 1.55 -9.53 3.48
C ARG A 161 2.94 -10.08 3.21
N ILE A 162 3.75 -9.41 2.40
CA ILE A 162 5.17 -9.70 2.25
C ILE A 162 5.86 -9.50 3.59
N GLY A 163 5.68 -8.36 4.25
CA GLY A 163 6.28 -8.12 5.56
C GLY A 163 5.92 -9.17 6.63
N ARG A 164 4.64 -9.57 6.70
CA ARG A 164 4.19 -10.64 7.59
C ARG A 164 4.66 -12.04 7.22
N TYR A 165 5.05 -12.29 5.97
CA TYR A 165 5.74 -13.54 5.60
C TYR A 165 7.08 -13.64 6.32
N PHE A 166 7.80 -12.52 6.49
CA PHE A 166 9.04 -12.42 7.26
C PHE A 166 8.78 -12.17 8.76
N ASN A 167 7.62 -12.56 9.28
CA ASN A 167 7.21 -12.37 10.68
C ASN A 167 7.28 -10.91 11.18
N GLY A 168 7.15 -9.93 10.28
CA GLY A 168 7.25 -8.51 10.63
C GLY A 168 8.69 -8.01 10.84
N SER A 169 9.70 -8.78 10.41
CA SER A 169 11.12 -8.48 10.65
C SER A 169 11.77 -7.61 9.58
N LEU A 170 11.03 -7.25 8.51
CA LEU A 170 11.54 -6.29 7.53
C LEU A 170 11.75 -4.93 8.19
N GLY A 171 12.76 -4.18 7.74
CA GLY A 171 13.05 -2.84 8.28
C GLY A 171 11.88 -1.89 8.11
N ARG A 172 11.26 -1.87 6.92
CA ARG A 172 10.14 -0.94 6.65
C ARG A 172 9.11 -1.46 5.66
N VAL A 173 7.84 -1.14 5.91
CA VAL A 173 6.75 -1.24 4.93
C VAL A 173 6.05 0.11 4.81
N THR A 174 5.90 0.62 3.58
CA THR A 174 5.14 1.84 3.32
C THR A 174 3.85 1.52 2.55
N GLY A 175 2.72 1.97 3.08
CA GLY A 175 1.42 1.92 2.41
C GLY A 175 1.06 3.25 1.77
N LEU A 176 1.00 3.29 0.44
CA LEU A 176 0.57 4.46 -0.32
C LEU A 176 -0.89 4.30 -0.69
N ASP A 177 -1.74 5.01 0.05
CA ASP A 177 -3.19 5.02 -0.03
C ASP A 177 -3.81 3.60 -0.15
N PRO A 178 -3.73 2.79 0.91
CA PRO A 178 -4.19 1.40 0.89
C PRO A 178 -5.66 1.30 0.47
N ALA A 179 -6.00 0.31 -0.35
CA ALA A 179 -7.35 0.18 -0.90
C ALA A 179 -8.42 -0.10 0.18
N LEU A 180 -9.55 0.61 0.11
CA LEU A 180 -10.70 0.43 1.00
C LEU A 180 -11.65 -0.70 0.57
N PRO A 181 -12.10 -0.78 -0.70
CA PRO A 181 -13.20 -1.66 -1.06
C PRO A 181 -12.88 -3.13 -0.77
N LEU A 182 -13.81 -3.83 -0.11
CA LEU A 182 -13.69 -5.22 0.33
C LEU A 182 -12.56 -5.48 1.36
N PHE A 183 -12.03 -4.43 2.01
CA PHE A 183 -11.20 -4.58 3.21
C PHE A 183 -11.95 -4.12 4.46
N SER A 184 -11.96 -4.98 5.47
CA SER A 184 -12.41 -4.65 6.81
C SER A 184 -11.21 -4.28 7.70
N SER A 185 -11.47 -3.80 8.92
CA SER A 185 -10.43 -3.62 9.93
C SER A 185 -9.81 -4.95 10.38
N ARG A 186 -10.54 -6.06 10.23
CA ARG A 186 -10.10 -7.40 10.65
C ARG A 186 -9.57 -8.25 9.50
N SER A 187 -9.52 -7.71 8.28
CA SER A 187 -9.06 -8.42 7.11
C SER A 187 -7.62 -8.90 7.32
N ASP A 188 -7.44 -10.23 7.38
CA ASP A 188 -6.15 -10.87 7.63
C ASP A 188 -5.15 -10.63 6.49
N ASP A 189 -5.63 -10.16 5.35
CA ASP A 189 -4.87 -9.85 4.15
C ASP A 189 -4.60 -8.35 3.96
N SER A 190 -5.07 -7.49 4.87
CA SER A 190 -4.79 -6.05 4.85
C SER A 190 -3.43 -5.68 5.46
N LEU A 191 -3.01 -4.44 5.20
CA LEU A 191 -1.82 -3.86 5.83
C LEU A 191 -2.13 -3.54 7.29
N HIS A 192 -1.16 -3.79 8.17
CA HIS A 192 -1.22 -3.50 9.60
C HIS A 192 0.18 -3.17 10.11
N SER A 193 0.27 -2.53 11.28
CA SER A 193 1.53 -2.10 11.90
C SER A 193 2.51 -3.25 12.21
N ASN A 194 2.02 -4.49 12.31
CA ASN A 194 2.87 -5.67 12.53
C ASN A 194 3.52 -6.23 11.26
N ALA A 195 3.46 -5.51 10.14
CA ALA A 195 4.05 -5.94 8.89
C ALA A 195 5.58 -5.74 8.82
N ALA A 196 6.15 -4.85 9.63
CA ALA A 196 7.57 -4.55 9.65
C ALA A 196 7.96 -3.95 11.01
N GLN A 197 9.26 -3.74 11.23
CA GLN A 197 9.76 -2.98 12.38
C GLN A 197 9.20 -1.54 12.38
N PHE A 198 9.00 -0.97 11.20
CA PHE A 198 8.35 0.33 11.02
C PHE A 198 7.38 0.29 9.83
N VAL A 199 6.13 0.72 10.05
CA VAL A 199 5.11 0.82 9.01
C VAL A 199 4.59 2.24 8.93
N ASP A 200 4.74 2.90 7.79
CA ASP A 200 4.22 4.24 7.54
C ASP A 200 3.18 4.22 6.41
N VAL A 201 2.12 5.01 6.57
CA VAL A 201 0.98 5.00 5.63
C VAL A 201 0.60 6.42 5.25
N ILE A 202 0.34 6.66 3.97
CA ILE A 202 -0.14 7.95 3.45
C ILE A 202 -1.55 7.74 2.92
N HIS A 203 -2.54 8.43 3.49
CA HIS A 203 -3.94 8.37 3.10
C HIS A 203 -4.30 9.60 2.27
N THR A 204 -4.92 9.43 1.09
CA THR A 204 -5.24 10.56 0.20
C THR A 204 -6.62 10.52 -0.44
N ASP A 205 -7.30 9.38 -0.44
CA ASP A 205 -8.50 9.19 -1.30
C ASP A 205 -9.72 8.59 -0.59
N TYR A 206 -9.93 8.87 0.70
CA TYR A 206 -11.19 8.47 1.34
C TYR A 206 -12.35 9.39 0.93
N PRO A 207 -13.58 8.88 0.66
CA PRO A 207 -14.03 7.49 0.78
C PRO A 207 -14.03 6.70 -0.54
N LEU A 208 -13.33 7.16 -1.58
CA LEU A 208 -13.46 6.63 -2.93
C LEU A 208 -12.71 5.30 -3.08
N PHE A 209 -11.37 5.34 -3.16
CA PHE A 209 -10.55 4.13 -3.25
C PHE A 209 -9.69 3.91 -2.00
N GLY A 210 -9.28 4.98 -1.32
CA GLY A 210 -8.39 4.93 -0.17
C GLY A 210 -9.10 4.60 1.15
N ASP A 211 -8.45 3.80 2.00
CA ASP A 211 -8.87 3.56 3.38
C ASP A 211 -8.53 4.77 4.25
N ILE A 212 -9.38 5.13 5.22
CA ILE A 212 -9.10 6.18 6.23
C ILE A 212 -8.72 5.58 7.59
N ARG A 213 -8.86 4.26 7.75
CA ARG A 213 -8.53 3.60 9.01
C ARG A 213 -7.01 3.53 9.14
N PRO A 214 -6.45 3.77 10.34
CA PRO A 214 -5.04 3.56 10.59
C PRO A 214 -4.60 2.15 10.22
N ARG A 215 -3.50 2.05 9.46
CA ARG A 215 -2.89 0.79 9.01
C ARG A 215 -1.41 0.68 9.40
N GLY A 216 -0.78 1.76 9.88
CA GLY A 216 0.65 1.81 10.19
C GLY A 216 1.01 1.89 11.67
N THR A 217 2.32 1.95 11.91
CA THR A 217 2.92 2.50 13.14
C THR A 217 2.70 4.02 13.18
N VAL A 218 2.81 4.66 12.01
CA VAL A 218 2.44 6.05 11.79
C VAL A 218 1.57 6.18 10.53
N ASP A 219 0.54 7.02 10.60
CA ASP A 219 -0.36 7.29 9.49
C ASP A 219 -0.44 8.81 9.23
N PHE A 220 -0.23 9.20 7.97
CA PHE A 220 -0.27 10.58 7.50
C PHE A 220 -1.53 10.82 6.68
N TYR A 221 -2.17 11.96 6.94
CA TYR A 221 -3.43 12.36 6.32
C TYR A 221 -3.28 13.72 5.63
N PRO A 222 -2.55 13.81 4.49
CA PRO A 222 -2.50 15.00 3.65
C PRO A 222 -3.91 15.52 3.35
N ASN A 223 -4.18 16.78 3.70
CA ASN A 223 -5.48 17.41 3.54
C ASN A 223 -6.61 16.55 4.13
N PHE A 224 -6.38 16.01 5.32
CA PHE A 224 -7.26 15.09 6.06
C PHE A 224 -7.42 13.69 5.44
N GLY A 225 -6.65 13.36 4.41
CA GLY A 225 -6.67 12.07 3.72
C GLY A 225 -7.92 11.82 2.88
N LEU A 226 -8.54 12.91 2.41
CA LEU A 226 -9.82 12.88 1.73
C LEU A 226 -9.69 13.21 0.25
N ALA A 227 -10.59 12.65 -0.53
CA ALA A 227 -10.84 13.10 -1.88
C ALA A 227 -11.84 14.30 -1.89
N PRO A 228 -11.68 15.26 -2.81
CA PRO A 228 -10.51 15.43 -3.68
C PRO A 228 -9.33 16.04 -2.91
N GLN A 229 -8.11 15.59 -3.24
CA GLN A 229 -6.89 16.31 -2.89
C GLN A 229 -6.79 17.60 -3.70
N PRO A 230 -6.09 18.64 -3.20
CA PRO A 230 -5.88 19.88 -3.95
C PRO A 230 -5.39 19.61 -5.38
N GLY A 231 -6.00 20.27 -6.36
CA GLY A 231 -5.67 20.13 -7.78
C GLY A 231 -6.26 18.90 -8.49
N CYS A 232 -7.02 18.05 -7.78
CA CYS A 232 -7.71 16.89 -8.35
C CYS A 232 -9.23 17.13 -8.55
N GLU A 233 -9.77 18.30 -8.21
CA GLU A 233 -11.21 18.56 -8.12
C GLU A 233 -11.96 18.29 -9.43
N ASN A 234 -11.38 18.69 -10.57
CA ASN A 234 -11.95 18.44 -11.90
C ASN A 234 -11.50 17.10 -12.49
N VAL A 235 -10.34 16.60 -12.06
CA VAL A 235 -9.72 15.40 -12.63
C VAL A 235 -10.38 14.14 -12.10
N ASP A 236 -10.73 14.08 -10.81
CA ASP A 236 -11.40 12.91 -10.26
C ASP A 236 -12.77 12.67 -10.89
N VAL A 237 -13.49 13.74 -11.25
CA VAL A 237 -14.77 13.65 -11.97
C VAL A 237 -14.60 13.02 -13.37
N VAL A 238 -13.46 13.24 -14.05
CA VAL A 238 -13.24 12.84 -15.46
C VAL A 238 -12.38 11.57 -15.60
N ALA A 239 -11.41 11.36 -14.72
CA ALA A 239 -10.42 10.27 -14.77
C ALA A 239 -10.78 9.09 -13.86
N ALA A 240 -12.08 8.83 -13.70
CA ALA A 240 -12.63 7.79 -12.84
C ALA A 240 -12.07 7.82 -11.40
N ASN A 241 -11.91 9.01 -10.82
CA ASN A 241 -11.49 9.26 -9.43
C ASN A 241 -10.07 8.80 -9.04
N SER A 242 -9.14 8.70 -9.99
CA SER A 242 -7.78 8.18 -9.71
C SER A 242 -6.74 9.25 -9.33
N CYS A 243 -7.03 10.55 -9.44
CA CYS A 243 -6.04 11.60 -9.18
C CYS A 243 -5.68 11.65 -7.69
N SER A 244 -6.67 11.76 -6.82
CA SER A 244 -6.46 11.77 -5.36
C SER A 244 -5.81 10.48 -4.88
N HIS A 245 -6.18 9.33 -5.45
CA HIS A 245 -5.56 8.04 -5.15
C HIS A 245 -4.07 7.96 -5.52
N ASN A 246 -3.68 8.61 -6.62
CA ASN A 246 -2.28 8.66 -7.06
C ASN A 246 -1.46 9.74 -6.32
N ARG A 247 -2.09 10.66 -5.58
CA ARG A 247 -1.37 11.69 -4.80
C ARG A 247 -0.44 11.09 -3.76
N ALA A 248 -0.81 10.00 -3.09
CA ALA A 248 0.09 9.34 -2.15
C ALA A 248 1.43 8.94 -2.81
N VAL A 249 1.39 8.43 -4.05
CA VAL A 249 2.60 8.10 -4.81
C VAL A 249 3.37 9.35 -5.17
N MET A 250 2.70 10.40 -5.65
CA MET A 250 3.35 11.65 -6.05
C MET A 250 4.01 12.37 -4.86
N PHE A 251 3.33 12.44 -3.72
CA PHE A 251 3.87 13.03 -2.49
C PHE A 251 5.07 12.24 -2.00
N TYR A 252 4.96 10.90 -1.97
CA TYR A 252 6.08 10.05 -1.57
C TYR A 252 7.27 10.22 -2.52
N ALA A 253 7.06 10.17 -3.83
CA ALA A 253 8.11 10.33 -4.83
C ALA A 253 8.84 11.67 -4.67
N GLU A 254 8.10 12.75 -4.42
CA GLU A 254 8.67 14.08 -4.17
C GLU A 254 9.52 14.09 -2.88
N SER A 255 9.08 13.40 -1.82
CA SER A 255 9.80 13.32 -0.55
C SER A 255 11.16 12.62 -0.63
N ILE A 256 11.38 11.73 -1.62
CA ILE A 256 12.63 10.99 -1.79
C ILE A 256 13.80 11.96 -2.02
N GLY A 257 13.60 12.98 -2.87
CA GLY A 257 14.61 14.00 -3.17
C GLY A 257 14.49 15.27 -2.33
N MET A 258 13.40 15.45 -1.56
CA MET A 258 13.16 16.62 -0.72
C MET A 258 12.70 16.20 0.69
N PRO A 259 13.64 15.81 1.58
CA PRO A 259 13.34 15.17 2.86
C PRO A 259 12.42 15.98 3.80
N GLU A 260 12.43 17.30 3.68
CA GLU A 260 11.72 18.20 4.59
C GLU A 260 10.52 18.91 3.94
N ASN A 261 10.07 18.42 2.77
CA ASN A 261 9.05 19.13 2.00
C ASN A 261 7.63 18.95 2.57
N PHE A 262 7.40 17.88 3.33
CA PHE A 262 6.09 17.51 3.86
C PHE A 262 6.07 17.53 5.40
N PRO A 263 6.25 18.70 6.03
CA PRO A 263 6.11 18.80 7.49
C PRO A 263 4.67 18.48 7.90
N ALA A 264 4.54 17.70 8.96
CA ALA A 264 3.25 17.27 9.48
C ALA A 264 3.19 17.46 11.00
N ILE A 265 1.99 17.77 11.49
CA ILE A 265 1.69 17.94 12.91
C ILE A 265 0.91 16.74 13.42
N SER A 266 1.20 16.32 14.65
CA SER A 266 0.40 15.30 15.32
C SER A 266 -1.06 15.74 15.43
N CYS A 267 -1.98 14.82 15.18
CA CYS A 267 -3.41 15.07 15.25
C CYS A 267 -4.16 13.81 15.69
N SER A 268 -5.26 13.93 16.43
CA SER A 268 -6.11 12.75 16.68
C SER A 268 -6.87 12.34 15.43
N LEU A 269 -7.23 11.06 15.34
CA LEU A 269 -8.09 10.56 14.27
C LEU A 269 -9.48 11.22 14.30
N THR A 270 -9.96 11.63 15.47
CA THR A 270 -11.23 12.37 15.61
C THR A 270 -11.14 13.74 14.96
N ALA A 271 -10.04 14.47 15.19
CA ALA A 271 -9.79 15.77 14.57
C ALA A 271 -9.53 15.66 13.06
N ILE A 272 -8.84 14.61 12.60
CA ILE A 272 -8.71 14.33 11.16
C ILE A 272 -10.10 14.15 10.52
N LYS A 273 -10.96 13.35 11.16
CA LYS A 273 -12.32 13.08 10.65
C LYS A 273 -13.25 14.29 10.74
N SER A 274 -13.03 15.21 11.69
CA SER A 274 -13.80 16.46 11.79
C SER A 274 -13.41 17.48 10.72
N ARG A 275 -12.28 17.27 10.02
CA ARG A 275 -11.75 18.14 8.96
C ARG A 275 -11.46 19.56 9.42
N ARG A 276 -11.09 19.71 10.70
CA ARG A 276 -10.76 21.01 11.31
C ARG A 276 -9.36 20.98 11.86
N VAL A 277 -8.46 21.72 11.22
CA VAL A 277 -7.07 21.81 11.67
C VAL A 277 -6.97 22.43 13.07
N GLU A 278 -7.93 23.29 13.43
CA GLU A 278 -8.01 23.89 14.76
C GLU A 278 -8.23 22.85 15.84
N ASP A 279 -8.82 21.69 15.53
CA ASP A 279 -8.94 20.58 16.48
C ASP A 279 -7.57 19.92 16.71
N CYS A 280 -6.79 19.69 15.64
CA CYS A 280 -5.41 19.21 15.75
C CYS A 280 -4.55 20.18 16.60
N LEU A 281 -4.66 21.49 16.32
CA LEU A 281 -3.90 22.53 17.03
C LEU A 281 -4.35 22.69 18.49
N ARG A 282 -5.65 22.53 18.78
CA ARG A 282 -6.16 22.58 20.16
C ARG A 282 -5.72 21.38 20.98
N GLU A 283 -5.70 20.18 20.39
CA GLU A 283 -5.17 18.99 21.04
C GLU A 283 -3.67 19.16 21.33
N LYS A 284 -2.91 19.73 20.38
CA LYS A 284 -1.51 20.11 20.55
C LYS A 284 -1.27 21.09 21.71
N SER A 285 -2.19 22.02 21.96
CA SER A 285 -2.05 22.99 23.07
C SER A 285 -2.30 22.37 24.45
N LYS A 286 -2.99 21.23 24.55
CA LYS A 286 -3.36 20.61 25.83
C LYS A 286 -2.24 19.75 26.43
N THR A 287 -1.23 19.37 25.65
CA THR A 287 -0.19 18.42 26.07
C THR A 287 0.93 19.02 26.92
N ASN A 288 0.83 20.29 27.39
CA ASN A 288 1.82 20.98 28.26
C ASN A 288 3.29 20.79 27.82
N THR A 289 3.51 20.59 26.53
CA THR A 289 4.83 20.39 25.93
C THR A 289 5.33 21.75 25.46
N ASN A 290 6.61 22.06 25.71
CA ASN A 290 7.19 23.35 25.38
C ASN A 290 7.01 23.65 23.87
N PRO A 291 6.65 24.90 23.49
CA PRO A 291 6.48 25.25 22.10
C PRO A 291 7.68 25.01 21.17
N SER A 292 8.87 25.00 21.77
CA SER A 292 10.16 24.78 21.12
C SER A 292 10.58 23.29 21.05
N GLU A 293 9.84 22.38 21.67
CA GLU A 293 10.12 20.92 21.70
C GLU A 293 9.21 20.12 20.75
N TYR A 294 8.31 20.78 20.02
CA TYR A 294 7.42 20.09 19.09
C TYR A 294 8.21 19.52 17.91
N GLN A 295 8.33 18.20 17.86
CA GLN A 295 8.98 17.51 16.76
C GLN A 295 8.06 17.53 15.53
N THR A 296 8.29 18.47 14.62
CA THR A 296 7.77 18.37 13.25
C THR A 296 8.25 17.05 12.67
N VAL A 297 7.31 16.21 12.25
CA VAL A 297 7.61 14.96 11.55
C VAL A 297 7.43 15.22 10.07
N PHE A 298 8.40 14.82 9.26
CA PHE A 298 8.32 14.94 7.82
C PHE A 298 7.78 13.64 7.23
N MET A 299 6.67 13.74 6.50
CA MET A 299 6.07 12.60 5.80
C MET A 299 6.95 12.17 4.63
N GLY A 300 7.09 10.85 4.43
CA GLY A 300 7.67 10.27 3.22
C GLY A 300 8.93 9.44 3.46
N GLU A 301 9.82 9.40 2.48
CA GLU A 301 11.00 8.52 2.45
C GLU A 301 11.90 8.67 3.68
N HIS A 302 12.09 9.90 4.17
CA HIS A 302 13.01 10.20 5.27
C HIS A 302 12.32 10.38 6.62
N VAL A 303 11.09 9.87 6.78
CA VAL A 303 10.36 9.92 8.05
C VAL A 303 11.19 9.30 9.17
N ASN A 304 11.21 9.95 10.34
CA ASN A 304 11.87 9.40 11.51
C ASN A 304 11.11 8.15 12.00
N HIS A 305 11.80 7.01 12.12
CA HIS A 305 11.20 5.74 12.54
C HIS A 305 10.70 5.74 14.01
N SER A 306 10.99 6.78 14.80
CA SER A 306 10.36 6.98 16.11
C SER A 306 8.95 7.59 16.02
N ALA A 307 8.52 8.05 14.84
CA ALA A 307 7.20 8.63 14.66
C ALA A 307 6.11 7.56 14.84
N THR A 308 5.08 7.90 15.61
CA THR A 308 3.92 7.03 15.88
C THR A 308 2.62 7.83 15.83
N LEU A 309 1.49 7.14 15.76
CA LEU A 309 0.14 7.73 15.75
C LEU A 309 -0.18 8.42 14.41
N TYR A 310 -0.87 9.55 14.45
CA TYR A 310 -1.48 10.16 13.26
C TYR A 310 -1.02 11.58 13.07
N TYR A 311 -0.82 11.96 11.81
CA TYR A 311 -0.33 13.27 11.45
C TYR A 311 -1.19 13.91 10.36
N TYR A 312 -1.46 15.20 10.53
CA TYR A 312 -2.07 16.04 9.54
C TYR A 312 -1.01 16.92 8.87
N LEU A 313 -1.18 17.18 7.58
CA LEU A 313 -0.41 18.14 6.81
C LEU A 313 -1.23 18.69 5.66
N LYS A 314 -0.85 19.87 5.17
CA LYS A 314 -1.41 20.51 3.99
C LYS A 314 -0.46 20.35 2.80
N THR A 315 -1.00 20.23 1.59
CA THR A 315 -0.21 20.21 0.35
C THR A 315 -0.75 21.18 -0.68
N ASN A 316 0.07 21.50 -1.68
CA ASN A 316 -0.30 22.30 -2.84
C ASN A 316 -1.05 21.47 -3.89
N GLY A 317 -1.76 22.14 -4.80
CA GLY A 317 -2.46 21.48 -5.91
C GLY A 317 -1.58 21.04 -7.08
N ALA A 318 -0.32 21.46 -7.12
CA ALA A 318 0.66 21.15 -8.17
C ALA A 318 2.06 21.02 -7.55
N PRO A 319 3.01 20.32 -8.22
CA PRO A 319 4.39 20.24 -7.77
C PRO A 319 5.06 21.64 -7.68
N PRO A 320 5.95 21.88 -6.70
CA PRO A 320 6.18 21.02 -5.54
C PRO A 320 4.93 20.96 -4.64
N TYR A 321 4.49 19.75 -4.32
CA TYR A 321 3.29 19.52 -3.51
C TYR A 321 3.52 19.85 -2.04
N GLY A 322 4.71 19.52 -1.54
CA GLY A 322 5.15 19.89 -0.21
C GLY A 322 5.25 21.41 -0.07
N GLN A 323 4.90 21.91 1.13
CA GLN A 323 4.98 23.34 1.45
C GLN A 323 6.30 23.73 2.11
N GLY A 324 7.18 22.75 2.37
CA GLY A 324 8.46 22.96 3.05
C GLY A 324 8.31 23.47 4.48
N ARG A 325 9.43 23.80 5.13
CA ARG A 325 9.46 24.21 6.55
C ARG A 325 8.62 25.44 6.90
N ASN A 326 8.24 26.25 5.91
CA ASN A 326 7.40 27.43 6.09
C ASN A 326 5.90 27.12 5.97
N SER A 327 5.52 25.84 5.97
CA SER A 327 4.11 25.44 5.91
C SER A 327 3.30 26.09 7.03
N HIS A 328 2.18 26.67 6.66
CA HIS A 328 1.18 27.12 7.62
C HIS A 328 0.12 26.02 7.79
N PHE A 329 -0.08 25.60 9.04
CA PHE A 329 -1.10 24.61 9.42
C PHE A 329 -2.44 25.30 9.66
#